data_AF-A0A8B6H4T5-F1
#
_entry.id   AF-A0A8B6H4T5-F1
#
_cell.length_a   1.000
_cell.length_b   1.000
_cell.length_c   1.000
_cell.angle_alpha   90.00
_cell.angle_beta   90.00
_cell.angle_gamma   90.00
#
_symmetry.space_group_name_H-M   'P 1'
#
loop_
_entity.id
_entity.type
_entity.pdbx_description
1 polymer ?
#
loop_
_entity_poly.entity_id
_entity_poly.type
_entity_poly.pdbx_seq_one_letter_code
_entity_poly.pdbx_strand_id
1 'polypeptide(L)'
;MSIFSNSESFFITNKGDPLSRNFFISHVKCTLDKLGLSSEKYNGHSFRSGAATTAHKARLEDHLIQTLGRWSSDCYTKYIHTSPDVLRQAQIQMTSTLNN
;
A
#
# COMPACT_ATOMS: atom_id res chain seq x y z
N MET A 1 7.77 0.50 -41.04
CA MET A 1 8.78 0.22 -39.99
C MET A 1 8.47 1.15 -38.83
N SER A 2 7.86 0.64 -37.76
CA SER A 2 7.36 1.44 -36.64
C SER A 2 8.50 1.73 -35.65
N ILE A 3 8.86 3.01 -35.49
CA ILE A 3 9.81 3.51 -34.49
C ILE A 3 9.06 4.29 -33.43
N PHE A 4 8.20 3.60 -32.66
CA PHE A 4 7.87 4.08 -31.32
C PHE A 4 9.04 3.69 -30.44
N SER A 5 9.98 4.62 -30.21
CA SER A 5 11.01 4.42 -29.19
C SER A 5 10.31 4.28 -27.84
N ASN A 6 10.58 3.16 -27.18
CA ASN A 6 10.05 2.77 -25.87
C ASN A 6 9.92 3.96 -24.91
N SER A 7 8.75 4.06 -24.28
CA SER A 7 8.43 4.87 -23.11
C SER A 7 9.65 5.18 -22.23
N GLU A 8 9.99 6.46 -22.09
CA GLU A 8 10.97 6.93 -21.11
C GLU A 8 10.54 6.46 -19.72
N SER A 9 11.25 5.47 -19.18
CA SER A 9 10.98 4.97 -17.83
C SER A 9 11.40 6.04 -16.84
N PHE A 10 10.46 6.54 -16.03
CA PHE A 10 10.74 7.58 -15.05
C PHE A 10 11.73 7.12 -13.96
N PHE A 11 11.67 5.84 -13.59
CA PHE A 11 12.61 5.22 -12.66
C PHE A 11 13.55 4.29 -13.41
N ILE A 12 14.84 4.60 -13.38
CA ILE A 12 15.92 3.82 -13.97
C ILE A 12 16.95 3.43 -12.92
N THR A 13 17.65 2.33 -13.17
CA THR A 13 18.82 1.93 -12.40
C THR A 13 20.03 2.77 -12.81
N ASN A 14 21.12 2.68 -12.06
CA ASN A 14 22.39 3.33 -12.40
C ASN A 14 22.98 2.87 -13.75
N LYS A 15 22.46 1.76 -14.32
CA LYS A 15 22.86 1.23 -15.62
C LYS A 15 21.99 1.75 -16.78
N GLY A 16 20.97 2.57 -16.49
CA GLY A 16 20.01 3.09 -17.46
C GLY A 16 18.81 2.16 -17.72
N ASP A 17 18.81 0.96 -17.16
CA ASP A 17 17.70 0.01 -17.32
C ASP A 17 16.47 0.44 -16.49
N PRO A 18 15.23 0.19 -16.96
CA PRO A 18 14.02 0.41 -16.18
C PRO A 18 14.07 -0.28 -14.82
N LEU A 19 13.63 0.42 -13.77
CA LEU A 19 13.61 -0.12 -12.41
C LEU A 19 12.62 -1.29 -12.30
N SER A 20 13.13 -2.52 -12.17
CA SER A 20 12.26 -3.68 -12.00
C SER A 20 11.72 -3.79 -10.58
N ARG A 21 10.55 -4.44 -10.43
CA ARG A 21 9.96 -4.78 -9.11
C ARG A 21 10.95 -5.54 -8.23
N ASN A 22 11.64 -6.54 -8.79
CA ASN A 22 12.57 -7.37 -8.04
C ASN A 22 13.75 -6.55 -7.51
N PHE A 23 14.32 -5.70 -8.36
CA PHE A 23 15.40 -4.81 -7.95
C PHE A 23 14.97 -3.91 -6.79
N PHE A 24 13.80 -3.26 -6.89
CA PHE A 24 13.26 -2.42 -5.83
C PHE A 24 13.07 -3.19 -4.51
N ILE A 25 12.41 -4.35 -4.56
CA ILE A 25 12.16 -5.16 -3.36
C ILE A 25 13.47 -5.66 -2.72
N SER A 26 14.43 -6.13 -3.53
CA SER A 26 15.74 -6.55 -3.03
C SER A 26 16.50 -5.40 -2.36
N HIS A 27 16.45 -4.20 -2.95
CA HIS A 27 17.09 -3.01 -2.39
C HIS A 27 16.48 -2.62 -1.04
N VAL A 28 15.15 -2.63 -0.95
CA VAL A 28 14.43 -2.37 0.31
C VAL A 28 14.77 -3.42 1.36
N LYS A 29 14.71 -4.72 1.02
CA LYS A 29 15.06 -5.81 1.96
C LYS A 29 16.48 -5.64 2.51
N CYS A 30 17.46 -5.40 1.65
CA CYS A 30 18.84 -5.15 2.05
C CYS A 30 18.96 -3.95 3.01
N THR A 31 18.17 -2.89 2.79
CA THR A 31 18.15 -1.71 3.67
C THR A 31 17.53 -2.04 5.03
N LEU A 32 16.45 -2.82 5.07
CA LEU A 32 15.82 -3.26 6.32
C LEU A 32 16.77 -4.12 7.15
N ASP A 33 17.48 -5.06 6.53
CA ASP A 33 18.45 -5.92 7.22
C ASP A 33 19.58 -5.09 7.85
N LYS A 34 20.08 -4.06 7.15
CA LYS A 34 21.09 -3.12 7.67
C LYS A 34 20.59 -2.31 8.87
N LEU A 35 19.29 -2.08 8.96
CA LEU A 35 18.66 -1.40 10.10
C LEU A 35 18.32 -2.37 11.26
N GLY A 36 18.68 -3.65 11.15
CA GLY A 36 18.35 -4.67 12.15
C GLY A 36 16.88 -5.11 12.13
N LEU A 37 16.12 -4.75 11.08
CA LEU A 37 14.75 -5.19 10.89
C LEU A 37 14.72 -6.49 10.07
N SER A 38 13.91 -7.46 10.51
CA SER A 38 13.74 -8.72 9.77
C SER A 38 13.05 -8.48 8.43
N SER A 39 13.82 -8.46 7.34
CA SER A 39 13.31 -8.21 5.98
C SER A 39 12.31 -9.27 5.49
N GLU A 40 12.32 -10.48 6.05
CA GLU A 40 11.37 -11.56 5.69
C GLU A 40 9.91 -11.25 6.05
N LYS A 41 9.69 -10.31 6.97
CA LYS A 41 8.35 -9.83 7.29
C LYS A 41 7.79 -8.86 6.24
N TYR A 42 8.60 -8.45 5.26
CA TYR A 42 8.25 -7.40 4.30
C TYR A 42 8.37 -7.90 2.87
N ASN A 43 7.30 -7.73 2.10
CA ASN A 43 7.28 -7.99 0.66
C ASN A 43 6.58 -6.82 -0.07
N GLY A 44 6.53 -6.88 -1.41
CA GLY A 44 5.89 -5.82 -2.18
C GLY A 44 4.40 -5.61 -1.88
N HIS A 45 3.68 -6.65 -1.44
CA HIS A 45 2.30 -6.50 -0.98
C HIS A 45 2.20 -5.77 0.35
N SER A 46 3.18 -5.92 1.25
CA SER A 46 3.23 -5.19 2.53
C SER A 46 3.20 -3.67 2.29
N PHE A 47 3.88 -3.16 1.27
CA PHE A 47 3.85 -1.74 0.89
C PHE A 47 2.48 -1.28 0.41
N ARG A 48 1.83 -2.06 -0.46
CA ARG A 48 0.46 -1.74 -0.91
C ARG A 48 -0.53 -1.76 0.26
N SER A 49 -0.36 -2.71 1.17
CA SER A 49 -1.20 -2.80 2.36
C SER A 49 -1.01 -1.61 3.31
N GLY A 50 0.25 -1.25 3.57
CA GLY A 50 0.59 -0.08 4.36
C GLY A 50 0.08 1.23 3.73
N ALA A 51 0.19 1.37 2.42
CA ALA A 51 -0.34 2.52 1.69
C ALA A 51 -1.87 2.61 1.79
N ALA A 52 -2.59 1.50 1.59
CA ALA A 52 -4.05 1.43 1.76
C ALA A 52 -4.47 1.85 3.17
N THR A 53 -3.82 1.25 4.17
CA THR A 53 -4.10 1.53 5.59
C THR A 53 -3.80 3.00 5.94
N THR A 54 -2.71 3.55 5.41
CA THR A 54 -2.33 4.96 5.67
C THR A 54 -3.34 5.92 5.04
N ALA A 55 -3.75 5.66 3.79
CA ALA A 55 -4.76 6.45 3.10
C ALA A 55 -6.12 6.42 3.84
N HIS A 56 -6.52 5.23 4.32
CA HIS A 56 -7.71 5.08 5.14
C HIS A 56 -7.61 5.83 6.48
N LYS A 57 -6.46 5.72 7.18
CA LYS A 57 -6.21 6.49 8.42
C LYS A 57 -6.24 8.00 8.21
N ALA A 58 -5.82 8.46 7.03
CA ALA A 58 -5.92 9.86 6.62
C ALA A 58 -7.35 10.28 6.24
N ARG A 59 -8.34 9.38 6.38
CA ARG A 59 -9.76 9.61 6.05
C ARG A 59 -9.98 10.01 4.59
N LEU A 60 -9.16 9.46 3.69
CA LEU A 60 -9.42 9.58 2.26
C LEU A 60 -10.64 8.73 1.90
N GLU A 61 -11.45 9.28 1.00
CA GLU A 61 -12.61 8.57 0.44
C GLU A 61 -12.18 7.29 -0.28
N ASP A 62 -13.02 6.27 -0.20
CA ASP A 62 -12.77 4.93 -0.75
C ASP A 62 -12.37 4.94 -2.23
N HIS A 63 -13.02 5.78 -3.05
CA HIS A 63 -12.72 5.92 -4.48
C HIS A 63 -11.30 6.49 -4.72
N LEU A 64 -10.80 7.35 -3.83
CA LEU A 64 -9.43 7.86 -3.91
C LEU A 64 -8.43 6.77 -3.57
N ILE A 65 -8.70 5.99 -2.53
CA ILE A 65 -7.84 4.85 -2.14
C ILE A 65 -7.76 3.83 -3.28
N GLN A 66 -8.90 3.52 -3.91
CA GLN A 66 -8.96 2.66 -5.10
C GLN A 66 -8.12 3.20 -6.25
N THR A 67 -8.28 4.48 -6.57
CA THR A 67 -7.56 5.14 -7.66
C THR A 67 -6.05 5.16 -7.40
N LEU A 68 -5.63 5.54 -6.19
CA LEU A 68 -4.23 5.57 -5.77
C LEU A 68 -3.58 4.18 -5.85
N GLY A 69 -4.31 3.15 -5.43
CA GLY A 69 -3.83 1.77 -5.48
C GLY A 69 -4.02 1.09 -6.82
N ARG A 70 -4.64 1.73 -7.82
CA ARG A 70 -5.00 1.14 -9.12
C ARG A 70 -5.81 -0.16 -8.96
N TRP A 71 -6.74 -0.18 -8.02
CA TRP A 71 -7.67 -1.28 -7.82
C TRP A 71 -8.93 -1.06 -8.65
N SER A 72 -9.34 -2.07 -9.40
CA SER A 72 -10.58 -2.05 -10.17
C SER A 72 -11.80 -2.53 -9.38
N SER A 73 -11.60 -2.91 -8.11
CA SER A 73 -12.64 -3.43 -7.22
C SER A 73 -12.32 -3.10 -5.77
N ASP A 74 -13.27 -3.36 -4.88
CA ASP A 74 -13.14 -3.18 -3.43
C ASP A 74 -12.15 -4.16 -2.76
N CYS A 75 -11.32 -4.88 -3.51
CA CYS A 75 -10.36 -5.83 -2.96
C CYS A 75 -9.33 -5.18 -2.03
N TYR A 76 -9.14 -3.86 -2.13
CA TYR A 76 -8.25 -3.09 -1.26
C TYR A 76 -8.70 -3.06 0.21
N THR A 77 -9.99 -3.23 0.47
CA THR A 77 -10.55 -3.24 1.85
C THR A 77 -9.91 -4.32 2.71
N LYS A 78 -9.51 -5.45 2.11
CA LYS A 78 -8.80 -6.55 2.79
C LYS A 78 -7.42 -6.13 3.32
N TYR A 79 -6.86 -5.04 2.82
CA TYR A 79 -5.59 -4.50 3.27
C TYR A 79 -5.74 -3.47 4.40
N ILE A 80 -6.96 -3.00 4.68
CA ILE A 80 -7.22 -2.06 5.77
C ILE A 80 -7.55 -2.90 7.01
N HIS A 81 -6.60 -2.99 7.93
CA HIS A 81 -6.81 -3.70 9.19
C HIS A 81 -7.48 -2.78 10.21
N THR A 82 -8.73 -3.08 10.53
CA THR A 82 -9.46 -2.43 11.63
C THR A 82 -8.92 -2.94 12.96
N SER A 83 -8.42 -2.05 13.81
CA SER A 83 -7.95 -2.46 15.15
C SER A 83 -9.14 -2.85 16.04
N PRO A 84 -8.92 -3.73 17.04
CA PRO A 84 -9.95 -4.06 18.03
C PRO A 84 -10.56 -2.83 18.71
N ASP A 85 -9.76 -1.78 18.93
CA ASP A 85 -10.24 -0.53 19.54
C ASP A 85 -11.26 0.18 18.66
N VAL A 86 -11.03 0.24 17.35
CA VAL A 86 -11.98 0.86 16.41
C VAL A 86 -13.29 0.06 16.39
N LEU A 87 -13.22 -1.27 16.41
CA LEU A 87 -14.41 -2.12 16.52
C LEU A 87 -15.17 -1.86 17.83
N ARG A 88 -14.44 -1.74 18.95
CA ARG A 88 -15.04 -1.42 20.25
C ARG A 88 -15.72 -0.05 20.24
N GLN A 89 -15.11 0.98 19.65
CA GLN A 89 -15.71 2.30 19.54
C GLN A 89 -16.98 2.27 18.68
N ALA A 90 -16.96 1.54 17.56
CA ALA A 90 -18.15 1.36 16.73
C ALA A 90 -19.30 0.68 17.51
N GLN A 91 -18.98 -0.35 18.32
CA GLN A 91 -19.96 -1.00 19.19
C GLN A 91 -20.58 -0.05 20.22
N ILE A 92 -19.77 0.80 20.86
CA ILE A 92 -20.25 1.81 21.82
C ILE A 92 -21.15 2.84 21.11
N GLN A 93 -20.77 3.30 19.92
CA GLN A 93 -21.58 4.24 19.16
C GLN A 93 -22.96 3.64 18.83
N MET A 94 -23.02 2.40 18.34
CA MET A 94 -24.28 1.73 18.01
C MET A 94 -25.23 1.58 19.20
N THR A 95 -24.72 1.30 20.40
CA THR A 95 -25.57 1.17 21.60
C THR A 95 -26.01 2.52 22.15
N SER A 96 -25.20 3.57 21.97
CA SER A 96 -25.55 4.92 22.41
C SER A 96 -26.66 5.56 21.57
N THR A 97 -26.80 5.21 20.28
CA THR A 97 -27.87 5.71 19.40
C THR A 97 -29.23 5.08 19.63
N LEU A 98 -29.31 3.96 20.38
CA LEU A 98 -30.58 3.28 20.70
C LEU A 98 -31.29 3.83 21.94
N ASN A 99 -30.65 4.75 22.67
CA ASN A 99 -31.16 5.31 23.93
C ASN A 99 -31.67 6.76 23.80
N ASN A 100 -31.90 7.25 22.59
CA ASN A 100 -32.53 8.54 22.28
C ASN A 100 -33.77 8.33 21.40
#